data_AF-A0A1F9R6N1-F1
#
_entry.id   AF-A0A1F9R6N1-F1
#
_cell.length_a   1.000
_cell.length_b   1.000
_cell.length_c   1.000
_cell.angle_alpha   90.00
_cell.angle_beta   90.00
_cell.angle_gamma   90.00
#
_symmetry.space_group_name_H-M   'P 1'
#
loop_
_entity.id
_entity.type
_entity.pdbx_description
1 polymer ?
#
loop_
_entity_poly.entity_id
_entity_poly.type
_entity_poly.pdbx_seq_one_letter_code
_entity_poly.pdbx_strand_id
1 'polypeptide(L)'
;MDTACINKYSPTLSIAVDDNTPEVKITEAIPDFATGQEVDNAGYAKAFKTYTISALNGKAEIPLGIVPLYVTYTGNPPVITSALTSTGTIGTAFSYQITATNSPTSFNAAGLPAGLSVSTGGLISGTPSTIGTSSVTISATNAGGTGSAGLTLSVYSACDVNRDGSTNVVDVQLQVNQALGVAACTSDLNRDGFCNVIDVQRGVNAGLGGQCVLGP
;
A
#
# COMPACT_ATOMS: atom_id res chain seq x y z
N MET A 1 11.95 12.24 -12.76
CA MET A 1 10.73 12.10 -13.60
C MET A 1 11.15 11.38 -14.87
N ASP A 2 10.42 10.34 -15.27
CA ASP A 2 10.67 9.63 -16.54
C ASP A 2 10.20 10.51 -17.71
N THR A 3 11.05 10.57 -18.75
CA THR A 3 10.81 11.19 -20.07
C THR A 3 9.43 10.85 -20.65
N ALA A 4 8.84 9.70 -20.29
CA ALA A 4 7.48 9.32 -20.69
C ALA A 4 6.36 10.24 -20.14
N CYS A 5 6.54 10.91 -19.00
CA CYS A 5 5.55 11.85 -18.45
C CYS A 5 5.51 13.19 -19.21
N ILE A 6 6.60 13.56 -19.87
CA ILE A 6 6.77 14.85 -20.54
C ILE A 6 5.86 14.94 -21.78
N ASN A 7 5.66 13.82 -22.48
CA ASN A 7 4.90 13.79 -23.74
C ASN A 7 3.38 13.57 -23.58
N LYS A 8 2.89 13.22 -22.38
CA LYS A 8 1.47 12.86 -22.19
C LYS A 8 0.57 14.06 -21.84
N TYR A 9 1.14 15.14 -21.31
CA TYR A 9 0.40 16.33 -20.88
C TYR A 9 0.79 17.52 -21.76
N SER A 10 0.26 17.55 -22.98
CA SER A 10 0.26 18.75 -23.84
C SER A 10 -1.08 19.47 -23.66
N PRO A 11 -1.25 20.35 -22.66
CA PRO A 11 -2.47 21.14 -22.57
C PRO A 11 -2.56 22.06 -23.78
N THR A 12 -3.62 21.92 -24.57
CA THR A 12 -3.98 22.91 -25.59
C THR A 12 -4.66 24.10 -24.93
N LEU A 13 -4.02 25.27 -25.00
CA LEU A 13 -4.67 26.55 -24.70
C LEU A 13 -5.31 27.07 -25.99
N SER A 14 -6.64 26.98 -26.09
CA SER A 14 -7.39 27.62 -27.17
C SER A 14 -7.76 29.05 -26.74
N ILE A 15 -7.22 30.04 -27.44
CA ILE A 15 -7.65 31.44 -27.29
C ILE A 15 -8.46 31.78 -28.55
N ALA A 16 -9.75 32.05 -28.37
CA ALA A 16 -10.57 32.62 -29.41
C ALA A 16 -10.16 34.09 -29.58
N VAL A 17 -9.38 34.38 -30.63
CA VAL A 17 -9.17 35.75 -31.08
C VAL A 17 -10.16 35.91 -32.20
N ASP A 18 -11.15 36.75 -32.03
CA ASP A 18 -12.10 36.96 -33.10
C ASP A 18 -11.44 37.70 -34.28
N ASP A 19 -12.01 37.51 -35.45
CA ASP A 19 -12.44 38.61 -36.28
C ASP A 19 -13.98 38.58 -36.32
N ASN A 20 -14.65 37.64 -35.61
CA ASN A 20 -15.15 36.31 -36.03
C ASN A 20 -14.30 34.99 -36.21
N THR A 21 -13.06 34.89 -35.69
CA THR A 21 -12.37 33.74 -35.04
C THR A 21 -11.52 32.76 -35.87
N PRO A 22 -10.24 33.09 -36.18
CA PRO A 22 -9.21 32.07 -36.32
C PRO A 22 -8.73 31.65 -34.91
N GLU A 23 -9.00 30.42 -34.49
CA GLU A 23 -8.36 29.87 -33.29
C GLU A 23 -6.83 29.99 -33.44
N VAL A 24 -6.20 30.82 -32.60
CA VAL A 24 -4.76 30.73 -32.40
C VAL A 24 -4.53 29.53 -31.49
N LYS A 25 -4.34 28.36 -32.12
CA LYS A 25 -4.02 27.12 -31.41
C LYS A 25 -2.56 27.16 -30.99
N ILE A 26 -2.29 27.59 -29.76
CA ILE A 26 -0.96 27.48 -29.17
C ILE A 26 -0.74 26.01 -28.81
N THR A 27 -0.02 25.28 -29.66
CA THR A 27 0.45 23.92 -29.38
C THR A 27 1.91 24.02 -28.98
N GLU A 28 2.19 24.32 -27.71
CA GLU A 28 3.56 24.32 -27.19
C GLU A 28 3.75 23.25 -26.12
N ALA A 29 4.91 22.60 -26.16
CA ALA A 29 5.36 21.70 -25.11
C ALA A 29 5.63 22.51 -23.84
N ILE A 30 5.27 21.95 -22.69
CA ILE A 30 5.64 22.51 -21.38
C ILE A 30 7.17 22.62 -21.33
N PRO A 31 7.75 23.80 -21.01
CA PRO A 31 9.21 23.94 -20.93
C PRO A 31 9.80 22.97 -19.91
N ASP A 32 11.00 22.47 -20.23
CA ASP A 32 11.76 21.55 -19.39
C ASP A 32 11.92 22.13 -17.97
N PHE A 33 11.62 21.30 -16.95
CA PHE A 33 11.46 21.66 -15.54
C PHE A 33 12.80 21.88 -14.83
N ALA A 34 13.70 22.69 -15.39
CA ALA A 34 15.06 22.80 -14.89
C ALA A 34 15.32 23.92 -13.84
N THR A 35 14.46 24.92 -13.66
CA THR A 35 14.73 25.99 -12.66
C THR A 35 13.47 26.69 -12.16
N GLY A 36 13.23 26.64 -10.84
CA GLY A 36 12.21 27.45 -10.14
C GLY A 36 11.04 26.65 -9.57
N GLN A 37 11.29 25.77 -8.60
CA GLN A 37 10.23 25.11 -7.83
C GLN A 37 9.84 25.96 -6.62
N GLU A 38 8.58 26.38 -6.53
CA GLU A 38 7.92 26.53 -5.24
C GLU A 38 7.12 25.25 -4.98
N VAL A 39 7.69 24.37 -4.16
CA VAL A 39 6.94 23.28 -3.54
C VAL A 39 6.05 23.89 -2.49
N ASP A 40 4.73 23.83 -2.68
CA ASP A 40 3.82 24.11 -1.57
C ASP A 40 3.89 22.98 -0.52
N ASN A 41 3.42 23.23 0.71
CA ASN A 41 3.43 22.26 1.82
C ASN A 41 2.66 20.95 1.51
N ALA A 42 2.04 20.81 0.34
CA ALA A 42 1.29 19.65 -0.11
C ALA A 42 1.98 18.87 -1.24
N GLY A 43 3.22 19.22 -1.62
CA GLY A 43 4.03 18.46 -2.57
C GLY A 43 3.64 18.65 -4.04
N TYR A 44 2.85 19.68 -4.35
CA TYR A 44 2.54 20.03 -5.74
C TYR A 44 3.71 20.83 -6.34
N ALA A 45 4.24 20.38 -7.48
CA ALA A 45 5.12 21.23 -8.30
C ALA A 45 4.22 22.16 -9.13
N LYS A 46 3.96 23.37 -8.61
CA LYS A 46 3.25 24.40 -9.38
C LYS A 46 4.25 25.08 -10.32
N ALA A 47 4.13 24.81 -11.61
CA ALA A 47 4.81 25.61 -12.63
C ALA A 47 3.85 26.70 -13.10
N PHE A 48 4.31 27.95 -13.06
CA PHE A 48 3.65 29.07 -13.72
C PHE A 48 4.56 29.55 -14.86
N LYS A 49 3.98 29.74 -16.05
CA LYS A 49 4.62 30.49 -17.14
C LYS A 49 3.68 31.62 -17.52
N THR A 50 4.21 32.83 -17.54
CA THR A 50 3.49 34.02 -18.00
C THR A 50 3.59 34.08 -19.52
N TYR A 51 2.44 34.25 -20.17
CA TYR A 51 2.39 34.41 -21.62
C TYR A 51 1.93 35.82 -21.94
N THR A 52 2.66 36.49 -22.84
CA THR A 52 2.22 37.74 -23.47
C THR A 52 1.35 37.41 -24.66
N ILE A 53 0.12 37.91 -24.66
CA ILE A 53 -0.81 37.78 -25.78
C ILE A 53 -0.76 39.07 -26.59
N SER A 54 -0.36 38.97 -27.86
CA SER A 54 -0.32 40.09 -28.80
C SER A 54 -1.32 39.83 -29.94
N ALA A 55 -2.21 40.77 -30.22
CA ALA A 55 -3.00 40.75 -31.45
C ALA A 55 -2.23 41.49 -32.56
N LEU A 56 -2.08 40.87 -33.74
CA LEU A 56 -1.58 41.56 -34.93
C LEU A 56 -2.77 41.99 -35.79
N ASN A 57 -3.15 43.27 -35.71
CA ASN A 57 -3.95 43.89 -36.76
C ASN A 57 -3.13 44.99 -37.43
N GLY A 58 -2.23 44.56 -38.31
CA GLY A 58 -1.62 45.41 -39.33
C GLY A 58 -0.93 46.71 -38.90
N LYS A 59 -0.18 46.78 -37.78
CA LYS A 59 1.11 47.54 -37.60
C LYS A 59 1.59 47.80 -36.16
N ALA A 60 0.94 47.32 -35.10
CA ALA A 60 1.52 47.34 -33.74
C ALA A 60 1.08 46.11 -32.93
N GLU A 61 2.00 45.48 -32.20
CA GLU A 61 1.65 44.53 -31.15
C GLU A 61 0.94 45.29 -30.03
N ILE A 62 -0.31 44.94 -29.74
CA ILE A 62 -1.04 45.46 -28.58
C ILE A 62 -0.94 44.41 -27.46
N PRO A 63 -0.25 44.69 -26.34
CA PRO A 63 -0.21 43.77 -25.21
C PRO A 63 -1.59 43.67 -24.57
N LEU A 64 -2.23 42.50 -24.64
CA LEU A 64 -3.57 42.28 -24.07
C LEU A 64 -3.57 41.95 -22.57
N GLY A 65 -2.38 41.86 -21.97
CA GLY A 65 -2.17 41.51 -20.56
C GLY A 65 -1.31 40.25 -20.42
N ILE A 66 -1.12 39.82 -19.17
CA ILE A 66 -0.39 38.61 -18.80
C ILE A 66 -1.40 37.65 -18.16
N VAL A 67 -1.53 36.45 -18.71
CA VAL A 67 -2.34 35.38 -18.09
C VAL A 67 -1.37 34.33 -17.52
N PRO A 68 -1.41 34.04 -16.20
CA PRO A 68 -0.66 32.91 -15.66
C PRO A 68 -1.37 31.60 -16.03
N LEU A 69 -0.67 30.70 -16.72
CA LEU A 69 -1.10 29.32 -16.88
C LEU A 69 -0.54 28.50 -15.72
N TYR A 70 -1.42 27.83 -14.98
CA TYR A 70 -1.04 26.90 -13.91
C TYR A 70 -1.13 25.47 -14.44
N VAL A 71 0.00 24.75 -14.43
CA VAL A 71 0.01 23.30 -14.64
C VAL A 71 0.23 22.61 -13.30
N THR A 72 -0.72 21.77 -12.91
CA THR A 72 -0.58 20.89 -11.75
C THR A 72 -0.22 19.48 -12.23
N TYR A 73 0.99 19.05 -11.92
CA TYR A 73 1.39 17.65 -12.07
C TYR A 73 1.32 16.97 -10.71
N THR A 74 0.46 15.95 -10.58
CA THR A 74 0.23 15.28 -9.29
C THR A 74 1.08 14.03 -9.09
N GLY A 75 1.88 13.60 -10.08
CA GLY A 75 2.65 12.35 -9.99
C GLY A 75 1.80 11.11 -10.29
N ASN A 76 2.44 9.94 -10.32
CA ASN A 76 1.74 8.66 -10.43
C ASN A 76 1.22 8.21 -9.06
N PRO A 77 0.05 7.55 -8.98
CA PRO A 77 -0.44 6.96 -7.74
C PRO A 77 0.52 5.86 -7.26
N PRO A 78 0.57 5.55 -5.95
CA PRO A 78 1.42 4.48 -5.42
C PRO A 78 1.05 3.12 -6.01
N VAL A 79 2.02 2.21 -6.13
CA VAL A 79 1.78 0.79 -6.44
C VAL A 79 2.27 -0.04 -5.28
N ILE A 80 1.40 -0.87 -4.69
CA ILE A 80 1.76 -1.75 -3.58
C ILE A 80 2.82 -2.76 -4.04
N THR A 81 3.86 -2.93 -3.23
CA THR A 81 5.01 -3.82 -3.50
C THR A 81 5.24 -4.85 -2.41
N SER A 82 4.64 -4.67 -1.22
CA SER A 82 4.71 -5.67 -0.15
C SER A 82 4.00 -6.96 -0.55
N ALA A 83 4.37 -8.07 0.08
CA ALA A 83 3.79 -9.39 -0.21
C ALA A 83 2.27 -9.39 -0.02
N LEU A 84 1.52 -9.92 -0.99
CA LEU A 84 0.06 -9.95 -0.96
C LEU A 84 -0.52 -11.16 -0.22
N THR A 85 0.33 -11.89 0.50
CA THR A 85 -0.04 -13.00 1.37
C THR A 85 0.72 -12.90 2.67
N SER A 86 0.07 -13.14 3.80
CA SER A 86 0.71 -13.23 5.11
C SER A 86 -0.05 -14.21 6.01
N THR A 87 0.64 -14.74 7.01
CA THR A 87 0.05 -15.64 8.01
C THR A 87 0.28 -15.12 9.41
N GLY A 88 -0.74 -15.23 10.26
CA GLY A 88 -0.66 -14.92 11.68
C GLY A 88 -1.11 -16.09 12.55
N THR A 89 -0.90 -15.96 13.85
CA THR A 89 -1.35 -16.94 14.86
C THR A 89 -2.29 -16.24 15.83
N ILE A 90 -3.45 -16.84 16.08
CA ILE A 90 -4.42 -16.29 17.05
C ILE A 90 -3.76 -16.08 18.42
N GLY A 91 -4.06 -14.96 19.08
CA GLY A 91 -3.54 -14.65 20.41
C GLY A 91 -2.05 -14.28 20.45
N THR A 92 -1.35 -14.29 19.31
CA THR A 92 0.07 -13.89 19.20
C THR A 92 0.21 -12.54 18.50
N ALA A 93 1.17 -11.73 18.94
CA ALA A 93 1.45 -10.46 18.28
C ALA A 93 1.79 -10.66 16.79
N PHE A 94 1.16 -9.85 15.95
CA PHE A 94 1.32 -9.82 14.50
C PHE A 94 1.87 -8.46 14.06
N SER A 95 2.69 -8.47 13.01
CA SER A 95 3.25 -7.27 12.40
C SER A 95 3.43 -7.50 10.90
N TYR A 96 2.95 -6.56 10.09
CA TYR A 96 3.11 -6.54 8.65
C TYR A 96 3.24 -5.10 8.17
N GLN A 97 4.27 -4.80 7.39
CA GLN A 97 4.50 -3.46 6.84
C GLN A 97 4.02 -3.39 5.38
N ILE A 98 3.10 -2.48 5.09
CA ILE A 98 2.73 -2.14 3.73
C ILE A 98 3.86 -1.31 3.11
N THR A 99 4.31 -1.67 1.91
CA THR A 99 5.30 -0.90 1.13
C THR A 99 4.75 -0.60 -0.26
N ALA A 100 5.05 0.58 -0.80
CA ALA A 100 4.58 0.99 -2.12
C ALA A 100 5.58 1.91 -2.83
N THR A 101 5.48 1.99 -4.16
CA THR A 101 6.24 2.94 -4.99
C THR A 101 5.66 4.36 -4.93
N ASN A 102 6.32 5.30 -5.61
CA ASN A 102 5.84 6.68 -5.81
C ASN A 102 5.60 7.47 -4.51
N SER A 103 6.39 7.22 -3.46
CA SER A 103 6.44 8.02 -2.22
C SER A 103 5.06 8.29 -1.59
N PRO A 104 4.37 7.24 -1.10
CA PRO A 104 3.09 7.42 -0.42
C PRO A 104 3.22 8.29 0.84
N THR A 105 2.23 9.15 1.06
CA THR A 105 2.10 10.01 2.24
C THR A 105 1.22 9.39 3.32
N SER A 106 0.39 8.41 2.98
CA SER A 106 -0.43 7.67 3.93
C SER A 106 -0.76 6.26 3.43
N PHE A 107 -1.07 5.39 4.36
CA PHE A 107 -1.52 4.02 4.11
C PHE A 107 -2.82 3.73 4.85
N ASN A 108 -3.57 2.75 4.35
CA ASN A 108 -4.78 2.26 5.00
C ASN A 108 -5.02 0.78 4.68
N ALA A 109 -5.83 0.11 5.50
CA ALA A 109 -6.23 -1.28 5.36
C ALA A 109 -7.67 -1.47 5.81
N ALA A 110 -8.47 -2.17 5.01
CA ALA A 110 -9.87 -2.49 5.31
C ALA A 110 -10.10 -4.01 5.28
N GLY A 111 -10.99 -4.51 6.14
CA GLY A 111 -11.26 -5.95 6.25
C GLY A 111 -10.24 -6.72 7.08
N LEU A 112 -9.51 -6.04 7.97
CA LEU A 112 -8.58 -6.68 8.90
C LEU A 112 -9.30 -7.66 9.85
N PRO A 113 -8.70 -8.82 10.18
CA PRO A 113 -9.15 -9.65 11.29
C PRO A 113 -9.28 -8.85 12.59
N ALA A 114 -10.23 -9.24 13.43
CA ALA A 114 -10.43 -8.61 14.73
C ALA A 114 -9.14 -8.64 15.57
N GLY A 115 -8.83 -7.52 16.23
CA GLY A 115 -7.62 -7.37 17.04
C GLY A 115 -6.40 -6.81 16.28
N LEU A 116 -6.53 -6.56 14.97
CA LEU A 116 -5.51 -5.87 14.17
C LEU A 116 -5.96 -4.45 13.79
N SER A 117 -4.98 -3.57 13.63
CA SER A 117 -5.19 -2.20 13.13
C SER A 117 -4.02 -1.77 12.24
N VAL A 118 -4.20 -0.69 11.48
CA VAL A 118 -3.19 -0.13 10.59
C VAL A 118 -2.80 1.28 11.04
N SER A 119 -1.50 1.57 11.05
CA SER A 119 -1.01 2.93 11.27
C SER A 119 -0.98 3.73 9.96
N THR A 120 -0.94 5.07 10.05
CA THR A 120 -0.79 5.94 8.87
C THR A 120 0.50 5.68 8.09
N GLY A 121 1.54 5.14 8.76
CA GLY A 121 2.79 4.70 8.15
C GLY A 121 2.75 3.29 7.54
N GLY A 122 1.59 2.63 7.53
CA GLY A 122 1.38 1.35 6.86
C GLY A 122 1.73 0.11 7.69
N LEU A 123 2.01 0.27 8.98
CA LEU A 123 2.22 -0.87 9.86
C LEU A 123 0.86 -1.44 10.28
N ILE A 124 0.55 -2.64 9.81
CA ILE A 124 -0.54 -3.46 10.33
C ILE A 124 -0.01 -4.24 11.53
N SER A 125 -0.58 -4.02 12.70
CA SER A 125 -0.14 -4.69 13.94
C SER A 125 -1.28 -4.91 14.93
N GLY A 126 -1.01 -5.76 15.92
CA GLY A 126 -1.94 -6.11 16.99
C GLY A 126 -1.88 -7.61 17.30
N THR A 127 -2.96 -8.12 17.88
CA THR A 127 -3.09 -9.54 18.21
C THR A 127 -4.41 -10.05 17.64
N PRO A 128 -4.40 -10.89 16.59
CA PRO A 128 -5.63 -11.36 15.98
C PRO A 128 -6.39 -12.28 16.95
N SER A 129 -7.70 -12.14 17.01
CA SER A 129 -8.58 -12.88 17.94
C SER A 129 -9.49 -13.91 17.26
N THR A 130 -9.39 -14.05 15.94
CA THR A 130 -10.22 -14.97 15.14
C THR A 130 -9.35 -15.74 14.15
N ILE A 131 -9.59 -17.05 14.07
CA ILE A 131 -8.99 -17.94 13.07
C ILE A 131 -9.75 -17.77 11.76
N GLY A 132 -9.04 -17.87 10.64
CA GLY A 132 -9.63 -17.84 9.31
C GLY A 132 -8.79 -17.06 8.31
N THR A 133 -9.25 -17.06 7.07
CA THR A 133 -8.62 -16.28 5.99
C THR A 133 -9.46 -15.05 5.69
N SER A 134 -8.81 -13.88 5.70
CA SER A 134 -9.41 -12.59 5.36
C SER A 134 -8.79 -12.03 4.09
N SER A 135 -9.62 -11.46 3.21
CA SER A 135 -9.17 -10.64 2.09
C SER A 135 -9.15 -9.19 2.55
N VAL A 136 -7.96 -8.69 2.88
CA VAL A 136 -7.73 -7.34 3.38
C VAL A 136 -7.42 -6.42 2.20
N THR A 137 -8.17 -5.34 2.01
CA THR A 137 -7.82 -4.32 1.01
C THR A 137 -6.81 -3.36 1.60
N ILE A 138 -5.54 -3.45 1.18
CA ILE A 138 -4.48 -2.52 1.55
C ILE A 138 -4.32 -1.42 0.50
N SER A 139 -4.02 -0.21 0.94
CA SER A 139 -3.95 0.97 0.08
C SER A 139 -2.87 1.94 0.53
N ALA A 140 -2.36 2.71 -0.43
CA ALA A 140 -1.36 3.74 -0.24
C ALA A 140 -1.72 4.95 -1.10
N THR A 141 -1.58 6.15 -0.53
CA THR A 141 -2.02 7.40 -1.15
C THR A 141 -0.89 8.42 -1.20
N ASN A 142 -0.80 9.16 -2.30
CA ASN A 142 0.01 10.37 -2.46
C ASN A 142 -0.83 11.44 -3.20
N ALA A 143 -0.21 12.55 -3.59
CA ALA A 143 -0.88 13.60 -4.36
C ALA A 143 -1.40 13.13 -5.74
N GLY A 144 -0.76 12.10 -6.33
CA GLY A 144 -1.09 11.49 -7.61
C GLY A 144 -2.26 10.51 -7.56
N GLY A 145 -2.74 10.18 -6.37
CA GLY A 145 -3.92 9.35 -6.13
C GLY A 145 -3.64 8.19 -5.17
N THR A 146 -4.51 7.18 -5.23
CA THR A 146 -4.46 6.01 -4.36
C THR A 146 -4.24 4.74 -5.18
N GLY A 147 -3.24 3.95 -4.77
CA GLY A 147 -3.09 2.56 -5.20
C GLY A 147 -3.69 1.61 -4.18
N SER A 148 -4.20 0.46 -4.63
CA SER A 148 -4.76 -0.58 -3.74
C SER A 148 -4.44 -1.98 -4.24
N ALA A 149 -4.34 -2.93 -3.31
CA ALA A 149 -4.17 -4.35 -3.58
C ALA A 149 -4.87 -5.20 -2.50
N GLY A 150 -5.19 -6.45 -2.82
CA GLY A 150 -5.72 -7.41 -1.86
C GLY A 150 -4.60 -8.19 -1.17
N LEU A 151 -4.52 -8.10 0.16
CA LEU A 151 -3.70 -8.94 1.00
C LEU A 151 -4.54 -10.11 1.52
N THR A 152 -4.13 -11.34 1.20
CA THR A 152 -4.69 -12.54 1.81
C THR A 152 -4.00 -12.79 3.15
N LEU A 153 -4.72 -12.59 4.25
CA LEU A 153 -4.21 -12.81 5.61
C LEU A 153 -4.90 -14.02 6.23
N SER A 154 -4.12 -15.08 6.47
CA SER A 154 -4.60 -16.31 7.11
C SER A 154 -4.13 -16.38 8.56
N VAL A 155 -5.06 -16.47 9.50
CA VAL A 155 -4.78 -16.62 10.93
C VAL A 155 -5.08 -18.06 11.33
N TYR A 156 -4.09 -18.73 11.93
CA TYR A 156 -4.18 -20.14 12.36
C TYR A 156 -4.07 -20.28 13.88
N SER A 157 -4.42 -21.47 14.37
CA SER A 157 -4.08 -21.92 15.72
C SER A 157 -2.57 -22.23 15.78
N ALA A 158 -1.91 -22.00 16.91
CA ALA A 158 -0.54 -22.49 17.10
C ALA A 158 -0.45 -24.03 17.18
N CYS A 159 -1.58 -24.66 17.49
CA CYS A 159 -1.71 -26.12 17.56
C CYS A 159 -2.09 -26.73 16.21
N ASP A 160 -2.42 -25.91 15.20
CA ASP A 160 -2.56 -26.34 13.80
C ASP A 160 -1.17 -26.28 13.15
N VAL A 161 -0.47 -27.41 13.21
CA VAL A 161 0.95 -27.53 12.85
C VAL A 161 1.13 -27.69 11.35
N ASN A 162 0.14 -28.28 10.66
CA ASN A 162 0.16 -28.45 9.20
C ASN A 162 -0.51 -27.28 8.44
N ARG A 163 -1.15 -26.34 9.15
CA ARG A 163 -1.86 -25.17 8.63
C ARG A 163 -3.01 -25.54 7.69
N ASP A 164 -3.71 -26.63 7.97
CA ASP A 164 -4.90 -27.04 7.21
C ASP A 164 -6.19 -26.34 7.67
N GLY A 165 -6.11 -25.53 8.73
CA GLY A 165 -7.24 -24.79 9.30
C GLY A 165 -8.00 -25.57 10.38
N SER A 166 -7.55 -26.78 10.72
CA SER A 166 -8.09 -27.60 11.80
C SER A 166 -6.99 -27.94 12.81
N THR A 167 -7.37 -28.18 14.07
CA THR A 167 -6.47 -28.82 15.04
C THR A 167 -7.00 -30.22 15.29
N ASN A 168 -6.28 -31.24 14.84
CA ASN A 168 -6.73 -32.63 14.88
C ASN A 168 -5.56 -33.62 15.10
N VAL A 169 -5.82 -34.93 14.93
CA VAL A 169 -4.83 -35.99 15.18
C VAL A 169 -3.60 -35.90 14.26
N VAL A 170 -3.73 -35.30 13.08
CA VAL A 170 -2.61 -35.08 12.16
C VAL A 170 -1.62 -34.09 12.77
N ASP A 171 -2.09 -33.01 13.39
CA ASP A 171 -1.24 -32.06 14.09
C ASP A 171 -0.53 -32.71 15.28
N VAL A 172 -1.27 -33.48 16.08
CA VAL A 172 -0.70 -34.22 17.22
C VAL A 172 0.41 -35.16 16.74
N GLN A 173 0.21 -35.86 15.63
CA GLN A 173 1.25 -36.74 15.07
C GLN A 173 2.50 -35.95 14.66
N LEU A 174 2.34 -34.74 14.11
CA LEU A 174 3.46 -33.86 13.81
C LEU A 174 4.18 -33.40 15.08
N GLN A 175 3.44 -33.03 16.14
CA GLN A 175 4.04 -32.66 17.42
C GLN A 175 4.82 -33.82 18.05
N VAL A 176 4.29 -35.04 17.99
CA VAL A 176 5.00 -36.24 18.46
C VAL A 176 6.31 -36.42 17.70
N ASN A 177 6.30 -36.24 16.37
CA ASN A 177 7.52 -36.31 15.56
C ASN A 177 8.55 -35.24 15.95
N GLN A 178 8.11 -34.04 16.33
CA GLN A 178 8.99 -32.97 16.83
C GLN A 178 9.56 -33.30 18.21
N ALA A 179 8.73 -33.85 19.11
CA ALA A 179 9.15 -34.28 20.44
C ALA A 179 10.13 -35.45 20.43
N LEU A 180 10.03 -36.33 19.44
CA LEU A 180 10.96 -37.44 19.21
C LEU A 180 12.27 -36.99 18.53
N GLY A 181 12.38 -35.73 18.11
CA GLY A 181 13.54 -35.20 17.38
C GLY A 181 13.67 -35.70 15.94
N VAL A 182 12.61 -36.31 15.39
CA VAL A 182 12.60 -36.74 13.97
C VAL A 182 12.15 -35.63 13.02
N ALA A 183 11.64 -34.52 13.55
CA ALA A 183 11.31 -33.29 12.84
C ALA A 183 11.82 -32.07 13.61
N ALA A 184 12.04 -30.95 12.89
CA ALA A 184 12.43 -29.69 13.52
C ALA A 184 11.33 -29.19 14.48
N CYS A 185 11.73 -28.71 15.65
CA CYS A 185 10.80 -28.15 16.61
C CYS A 185 10.24 -26.81 16.10
N THR A 186 8.95 -26.81 15.78
CA THR A 186 8.19 -25.61 15.38
C THR A 186 6.99 -25.35 16.28
N SER A 187 6.61 -26.31 17.13
CA SER A 187 5.46 -26.24 18.03
C SER A 187 5.87 -26.23 19.51
N ASP A 188 6.85 -25.41 19.88
CA ASP A 188 7.17 -25.09 21.28
C ASP A 188 6.05 -24.17 21.83
N LEU A 189 4.99 -24.79 22.33
CA LEU A 189 3.76 -24.11 22.77
C LEU A 189 3.93 -23.49 24.15
N ASN A 190 4.71 -24.11 25.04
CA ASN A 190 5.00 -23.56 26.36
C ASN A 190 6.17 -22.55 26.37
N ARG A 191 6.91 -22.44 25.27
CA ARG A 191 8.05 -21.53 25.09
C ARG A 191 9.22 -21.85 26.03
N ASP A 192 9.44 -23.13 26.31
CA ASP A 192 10.59 -23.59 27.11
C ASP A 192 11.87 -23.83 26.27
N GLY A 193 11.78 -23.65 24.95
CA GLY A 193 12.85 -23.85 23.99
C GLY A 193 12.92 -25.28 23.43
N PHE A 194 12.05 -26.18 23.87
CA PHE A 194 12.02 -27.58 23.44
C PHE A 194 10.62 -27.98 22.99
N CYS A 195 10.55 -28.85 22.00
CA CYS A 195 9.33 -29.60 21.73
C CYS A 195 9.41 -30.91 22.52
N ASN A 196 8.51 -31.13 23.46
CA ASN A 196 8.48 -32.33 24.27
C ASN A 196 7.03 -32.76 24.57
N VAL A 197 6.86 -33.70 25.50
CA VAL A 197 5.54 -34.23 25.87
C VAL A 197 4.58 -33.17 26.41
N ILE A 198 5.09 -32.04 26.91
CA ILE A 198 4.27 -30.92 27.38
C ILE A 198 3.56 -30.26 26.19
N ASP A 199 4.25 -30.01 25.08
CA ASP A 199 3.66 -29.43 23.88
C ASP A 199 2.67 -30.39 23.22
N VAL A 200 3.03 -31.67 23.15
CA VAL A 200 2.13 -32.72 22.64
C VAL A 200 0.84 -32.76 23.47
N GLN A 201 0.92 -32.71 24.80
CA GLN A 201 -0.26 -32.72 25.65
C GLN A 201 -1.15 -31.48 25.42
N ARG A 202 -0.54 -30.30 25.19
CA ARG A 202 -1.28 -29.07 24.86
C ARG A 202 -1.97 -29.19 23.50
N GLY A 203 -1.31 -29.74 22.49
CA GLY A 203 -1.94 -29.96 21.19
C GLY A 203 -3.02 -31.04 21.22
N VAL A 204 -2.85 -32.12 22.00
CA VAL A 204 -3.91 -33.12 22.24
C VAL A 204 -5.14 -32.46 22.86
N ASN A 205 -4.97 -31.65 23.90
CA ASN A 205 -6.08 -30.93 24.53
C ASN A 205 -6.81 -30.02 23.53
N ALA A 206 -6.07 -29.33 22.66
CA ALA A 206 -6.63 -28.49 21.62
C ALA A 206 -7.39 -29.32 20.55
N GLY A 207 -6.82 -30.45 20.10
CA GLY A 207 -7.45 -31.36 19.15
C GLY A 207 -8.71 -32.05 19.67
N LEU A 208 -8.88 -32.12 20.99
CA LEU A 208 -10.09 -32.60 21.66
C LEU A 208 -11.15 -31.49 21.89
N GLY A 209 -10.97 -30.31 21.31
CA GLY A 209 -11.89 -29.17 21.42
C GLY A 209 -11.56 -28.19 22.54
N GLY A 210 -10.42 -28.37 23.22
CA GLY A 210 -9.87 -27.38 24.14
C GLY A 210 -9.29 -26.16 23.42
N GLN A 211 -8.93 -25.12 24.19
CA GLN A 211 -8.19 -23.98 23.66
C GLN A 211 -6.72 -24.36 23.46
N CYS A 212 -6.10 -23.86 22.38
CA CYS A 212 -4.66 -23.94 22.22
C CYS A 212 -3.98 -22.93 23.15
N VAL A 213 -3.25 -23.41 24.16
CA VAL A 213 -2.63 -22.57 25.19
C VAL A 213 -1.15 -22.31 24.86
N LEU A 214 -0.80 -21.03 24.77
CA LEU A 214 0.56 -20.56 24.53
C LEU A 214 1.20 -19.93 25.77
N GLY A 215 2.51 -20.12 25.93
CA GLY A 215 3.31 -19.56 27.02
C GLY A 215 3.55 -20.53 28.17
N PRO A 216 4.39 -20.15 29.14
CA PRO A 216 4.84 -21.05 30.22
C PRO A 216 3.68 -21.67 31.00
#